data_AF-A0A6M3JYA2-F1
#
_entry.id   AF-A0A6M3JYA2-F1
#
_cell.length_a   1.000
_cell.length_b   1.000
_cell.length_c   1.000
_cell.angle_alpha   90.00
_cell.angle_beta   90.00
_cell.angle_gamma   90.00
#
_symmetry.space_group_name_H-M   'P 1'
#
loop_
_entity.id
_entity.type
_entity.pdbx_description
1 polymer ?
#
loop_
_entity_poly.entity_id
_entity_poly.type
_entity_poly.pdbx_seq_one_letter_code
_entity_poly.pdbx_strand_id
1 'polypeptide(L)'
;MVDREKTRAYGAELQRKAKAILEEWGYCVHNQTTLAHKIKNKEGREFWVSKRNDIFGCIDLVAIHPEKDNILFIQVTAHTGVGMKLKELAKVPWNKACRVELWLYKGQGRWVLKELRRGIRGGAKLGDYAEIQRGKLMLIGEGGLP
;
A
#
# COMPACT_ATOMS: atom_id res chain seq x y z
N MET A 1 10.04 -14.41 19.12
CA MET A 1 10.40 -13.01 18.83
C MET A 1 10.59 -12.91 17.32
N VAL A 2 9.65 -12.29 16.59
CA VAL A 2 9.80 -12.14 15.12
C VAL A 2 10.80 -11.02 14.87
N ASP A 3 11.84 -11.33 14.11
CA ASP A 3 12.90 -10.41 13.73
C ASP A 3 12.30 -9.22 12.95
N ARG A 4 12.33 -8.04 13.60
CA ARG A 4 11.75 -6.80 13.07
C ARG A 4 12.48 -6.33 11.80
N GLU A 5 13.75 -6.67 11.65
CA GLU A 5 14.57 -6.26 10.51
C GLU A 5 14.19 -7.08 9.27
N LYS A 6 14.03 -8.40 9.42
CA LYS A 6 13.49 -9.27 8.37
C LYS A 6 12.10 -8.84 7.91
N THR A 7 11.24 -8.45 8.85
CA THR A 7 9.88 -7.97 8.53
C THR A 7 9.91 -6.69 7.70
N ARG A 8 10.84 -5.77 7.99
CA ARG A 8 11.00 -4.51 7.25
C ARG A 8 11.60 -4.72 5.86
N ALA A 9 12.66 -5.51 5.77
CA ALA A 9 13.29 -5.85 4.48
C ALA A 9 12.26 -6.51 3.54
N TYR A 10 11.43 -7.40 4.09
CA TYR A 10 10.34 -8.03 3.37
C TYR A 10 9.27 -7.02 2.91
N GLY A 11 8.84 -6.09 3.77
CA GLY A 11 7.92 -5.01 3.38
C GLY A 11 8.47 -4.16 2.22
N ALA A 12 9.74 -3.75 2.30
CA ALA A 12 10.39 -2.99 1.24
C ALA A 12 10.51 -3.79 -0.07
N GLU A 13 10.77 -5.10 0.01
CA GLU A 13 10.74 -5.99 -1.16
C GLU A 13 9.36 -6.03 -1.82
N LEU A 14 8.28 -6.14 -1.02
CA LEU A 14 6.92 -6.14 -1.53
C LEU A 14 6.54 -4.81 -2.19
N GLN A 15 6.93 -3.68 -1.60
CA GLN A 15 6.73 -2.36 -2.22
C GLN A 15 7.46 -2.26 -3.56
N ARG A 16 8.70 -2.75 -3.67
CA ARG A 16 9.44 -2.80 -4.94
C ARG A 16 8.77 -3.68 -5.98
N LYS A 17 8.22 -4.83 -5.59
CA LYS A 17 7.45 -5.71 -6.49
C LYS A 17 6.18 -5.03 -7.00
N ALA A 18 5.41 -4.43 -6.12
CA ALA A 18 4.20 -3.69 -6.50
C ALA A 18 4.53 -2.51 -7.43
N LYS A 19 5.60 -1.77 -7.13
CA LYS A 19 6.13 -0.72 -8.01
C LYS A 19 6.44 -1.26 -9.42
N ALA A 20 7.21 -2.33 -9.52
CA ALA A 20 7.60 -2.91 -10.81
C ALA A 20 6.39 -3.33 -11.65
N ILE A 21 5.36 -3.92 -11.01
CA ILE A 21 4.11 -4.30 -11.69
C ILE A 21 3.41 -3.06 -12.27
N LEU A 22 3.30 -1.99 -11.49
CA LEU A 22 2.67 -0.74 -11.95
C LEU A 22 3.45 -0.08 -13.08
N GLU A 23 4.78 -0.05 -13.01
CA GLU A 23 5.64 0.49 -14.07
C GLU A 23 5.49 -0.32 -15.37
N GLU A 24 5.41 -1.65 -15.28
CA GLU A 24 5.13 -2.53 -16.43
C GLU A 24 3.75 -2.24 -17.04
N TRP A 25 2.78 -1.83 -16.22
CA TRP A 25 1.45 -1.40 -16.67
C TRP A 25 1.40 0.07 -17.13
N GLY A 26 2.55 0.74 -17.27
CA GLY A 26 2.64 2.09 -17.83
C GLY A 26 2.43 3.22 -16.81
N TYR A 27 2.38 2.93 -15.51
CA TYR A 27 2.30 3.97 -14.49
C TYR A 27 3.69 4.57 -14.21
N CYS A 28 3.71 5.88 -13.94
CA CYS A 28 4.83 6.52 -13.25
C CYS A 28 4.58 6.41 -11.74
N VAL A 29 5.53 5.85 -10.99
CA VAL A 29 5.33 5.47 -9.58
C VAL A 29 6.37 6.13 -8.67
N HIS A 30 5.89 6.85 -7.66
CA HIS A 30 6.68 7.27 -6.52
C HIS A 30 6.54 6.25 -5.39
N ASN A 31 7.67 5.70 -4.94
CA ASN A 31 7.74 4.82 -3.79
C ASN A 31 8.49 5.52 -2.66
N GLN A 32 7.81 5.72 -1.54
CA GLN A 32 8.39 6.41 -0.40
C GLN A 32 9.19 5.43 0.47
N THR A 33 10.50 5.39 0.24
CA THR A 33 11.40 4.52 1.02
C THR A 33 11.74 5.15 2.37
N THR A 34 12.05 4.28 3.33
CA THR A 34 12.40 4.70 4.69
C THR A 34 13.70 5.48 4.70
N LEU A 35 13.70 6.69 5.27
CA LEU A 35 14.92 7.48 5.45
C LEU A 35 15.56 7.13 6.81
N ALA A 36 16.86 6.90 6.79
CA ALA A 36 17.66 6.73 7.99
C ALA A 36 18.02 8.11 8.55
N HIS A 37 17.75 8.32 9.83
CA HIS A 37 18.13 9.54 10.54
C HIS A 37 19.07 9.22 11.69
N LYS A 38 20.04 10.09 11.94
CA LYS A 38 20.88 10.03 13.12
C LYS A 38 20.16 10.73 14.26
N ILE A 39 19.99 10.05 15.39
CA ILE A 39 19.48 10.65 16.64
C ILE A 39 20.54 10.54 17.73
N LYS A 40 20.52 11.46 18.68
CA LYS A 40 21.42 11.46 19.83
C LYS A 40 20.63 11.07 21.08
N ASN A 41 21.09 10.08 21.84
CA ASN A 41 20.47 9.74 23.12
C ASN A 41 20.81 10.81 24.20
N LYS A 42 20.20 10.71 25.39
CA LYS A 42 20.45 11.64 26.50
C LYS A 42 21.90 11.66 26.99
N GLU A 43 22.66 10.61 26.70
CA GLU A 43 24.08 10.45 27.06
C GLU A 43 25.03 10.96 25.96
N GLY A 44 24.49 11.53 24.87
CA GLY A 44 25.28 12.07 23.78
C GLY A 44 25.73 11.04 22.73
N ARG A 45 25.32 9.78 22.82
CA ARG A 45 25.63 8.74 21.82
C ARG A 45 24.69 8.85 20.62
N GLU A 46 25.25 8.73 19.43
CA GLU A 46 24.51 8.80 18.18
C GLU A 46 24.10 7.40 17.70
N PHE A 47 22.84 7.27 17.29
CA PHE A 47 22.28 6.03 16.75
C PHE A 47 21.50 6.31 15.48
N TRP A 48 21.56 5.39 14.52
CA TRP A 48 20.72 5.44 13.33
C TRP A 48 19.34 4.86 13.65
N VAL A 49 18.30 5.64 13.37
CA VAL A 49 16.92 5.18 13.45
C VAL A 49 16.22 5.36 12.12
N SER A 50 15.49 4.32 11.73
CA SER A 50 14.58 4.36 10.60
C SER A 50 13.29 5.06 11.02
N LYS A 51 12.98 6.21 10.43
CA LYS A 51 11.71 6.90 10.67
C LYS A 51 10.69 6.46 9.62
N ARG A 52 9.49 6.04 10.03
CA ARG A 52 8.37 5.78 9.09
C ARG A 52 8.13 7.04 8.28
N ASN A 53 8.05 6.88 6.97
CA ASN A 53 7.95 7.99 6.04
C ASN A 53 6.73 7.86 5.12
N ASP A 54 5.82 6.94 5.44
CA ASP A 54 4.63 6.61 4.67
C ASP A 54 3.84 7.89 4.31
N ILE A 55 3.43 8.00 3.05
CA ILE A 55 2.70 9.17 2.54
C ILE A 55 1.35 9.22 3.26
N PHE A 56 1.00 10.39 3.81
CA PHE A 56 -0.17 10.58 4.69
C PHE A 56 -0.24 9.58 5.87
N GLY A 57 0.91 9.04 6.29
CA GLY A 57 1.02 8.11 7.41
C GLY A 57 0.48 6.71 7.16
N CYS A 58 0.13 6.35 5.91
CA CYS A 58 -0.39 5.01 5.60
C CYS A 58 -0.14 4.50 4.17
N ILE A 59 0.25 5.36 3.22
CA ILE A 59 0.45 5.00 1.82
C ILE A 59 1.92 4.73 1.55
N ASP A 60 2.19 3.64 0.84
CA ASP A 60 3.54 3.23 0.44
C ASP A 60 3.89 3.76 -0.96
N LEU A 61 2.93 3.72 -1.90
CA LEU A 61 3.12 4.09 -3.30
C LEU A 61 2.08 5.11 -3.76
N VAL A 62 2.51 6.05 -4.59
CA VAL A 62 1.63 6.92 -5.38
C VAL A 62 1.95 6.71 -6.85
N ALA A 63 0.93 6.48 -7.67
CA ALA A 63 1.09 6.18 -9.08
C ALA A 63 0.15 7.04 -9.94
N ILE A 64 0.64 7.50 -11.08
CA ILE A 64 -0.12 8.24 -12.08
C ILE A 64 0.02 7.55 -13.44
N HIS A 65 -1.03 7.61 -14.25
CA HIS A 65 -1.02 7.08 -15.62
C HIS A 65 -1.68 8.12 -16.52
N PRO A 66 -1.09 8.45 -17.70
CA PRO A 66 -1.59 9.53 -18.56
C PRO A 66 -3.04 9.31 -19.00
N GLU A 67 -3.43 8.07 -19.28
CA GLU A 67 -4.79 7.69 -19.69
C GLU A 67 -5.80 7.47 -18.53
N LYS A 68 -5.48 7.86 -17.30
CA LYS A 68 -6.36 7.64 -16.13
C LYS A 68 -6.66 8.95 -15.42
N ASP A 69 -7.94 9.18 -15.13
CA ASP A 69 -8.41 10.41 -14.47
C ASP A 69 -8.17 10.45 -12.94
N ASN A 70 -7.59 9.39 -12.38
CA ASN A 70 -7.37 9.26 -10.94
C ASN A 70 -5.90 9.00 -10.62
N ILE A 71 -5.46 9.58 -9.50
CA ILE A 71 -4.18 9.29 -8.87
C ILE A 71 -4.38 8.07 -7.98
N LEU A 72 -3.52 7.08 -8.15
CA LEU A 72 -3.58 5.83 -7.43
C LEU A 72 -2.70 5.90 -6.17
N PHE A 73 -3.31 5.70 -5.01
CA PHE A 73 -2.65 5.66 -3.70
C PHE A 73 -2.73 4.22 -3.17
N ILE A 74 -1.58 3.60 -2.95
CA ILE A 74 -1.52 2.18 -2.60
C ILE A 74 -0.83 1.99 -1.27
N GLN A 75 -1.51 1.28 -0.38
CA GLN A 75 -0.89 0.63 0.76
C GLN A 75 -0.57 -0.83 0.42
N VAL A 76 0.67 -1.24 0.63
CA VAL A 76 1.16 -2.59 0.39
C VAL A 76 1.25 -3.33 1.73
N THR A 77 0.74 -4.55 1.79
CA THR A 77 0.86 -5.34 3.02
C THR A 77 0.88 -6.84 2.76
N ALA A 78 1.56 -7.57 3.64
CA ALA A 78 1.40 -9.02 3.79
C ALA A 78 0.55 -9.39 5.01
N HIS A 79 0.09 -8.40 5.79
CA HIS A 79 -0.70 -8.64 6.99
C HIS A 79 -2.17 -8.88 6.67
N THR A 80 -2.78 -9.85 7.36
CA THR A 80 -4.20 -10.18 7.23
C THR A 80 -5.14 -9.18 7.91
N GLY A 81 -4.60 -8.23 8.69
CA GLY A 81 -5.35 -7.24 9.47
C GLY A 81 -6.01 -6.12 8.64
N VAL A 82 -6.85 -6.48 7.67
CA VAL A 82 -7.51 -5.54 6.72
C VAL A 82 -8.35 -4.49 7.45
N GLY A 83 -9.02 -4.84 8.55
CA GLY A 83 -9.84 -3.89 9.32
C GLY A 83 -9.03 -2.75 9.96
N MET A 84 -7.79 -3.01 10.40
CA MET A 84 -6.91 -1.95 10.89
C MET A 84 -6.46 -1.03 9.75
N LYS A 85 -6.18 -1.61 8.58
CA LYS A 85 -5.79 -0.85 7.38
C LYS A 85 -6.91 0.03 6.86
N LEU A 86 -8.14 -0.48 6.85
CA LEU A 86 -9.32 0.33 6.56
C LEU A 86 -9.42 1.54 7.50
N LYS A 87 -9.22 1.35 8.81
CA LYS A 87 -9.25 2.46 9.79
C LYS A 87 -8.14 3.49 9.54
N GLU A 88 -6.95 3.06 9.12
CA GLU A 88 -5.85 3.98 8.75
C GLU A 88 -6.20 4.77 7.48
N LEU A 89 -6.58 4.08 6.41
CA LEU A 89 -6.91 4.67 5.12
C LEU A 89 -8.12 5.62 5.21
N ALA A 90 -9.12 5.29 6.04
CA ALA A 90 -10.33 6.09 6.18
C ALA A 90 -10.09 7.45 6.88
N LYS A 91 -8.98 7.62 7.63
CA LYS A 91 -8.64 8.88 8.30
C LYS A 91 -8.28 10.00 7.33
N VAL A 92 -7.80 9.65 6.15
CA VAL A 92 -7.37 10.63 5.15
C VAL A 92 -8.61 11.11 4.36
N PRO A 93 -8.81 12.43 4.18
CA PRO A 93 -9.96 12.98 3.48
C PRO A 93 -9.80 12.88 1.95
N TRP A 94 -9.80 11.66 1.41
CA TRP A 94 -9.70 11.41 -0.03
C TRP A 94 -10.82 12.07 -0.83
N ASN A 95 -10.46 12.71 -1.94
CA ASN A 95 -11.41 13.28 -2.89
C ASN A 95 -11.64 12.33 -4.08
N LYS A 96 -12.50 12.72 -5.04
CA LYS A 96 -12.88 11.88 -6.19
C LYS A 96 -11.75 11.61 -7.19
N ALA A 97 -10.70 12.43 -7.20
CA ALA A 97 -9.51 12.20 -8.04
C ALA A 97 -8.56 11.16 -7.42
N CYS A 98 -8.81 10.72 -6.18
CA CYS A 98 -8.00 9.73 -5.50
C CYS A 98 -8.65 8.34 -5.61
N ARG A 99 -7.95 7.39 -6.24
CA ARG A 99 -8.26 5.97 -6.12
C ARG A 99 -7.33 5.36 -5.08
N VAL A 100 -7.90 4.75 -4.05
CA VAL A 100 -7.13 4.28 -2.89
C VAL A 100 -7.26 2.77 -2.77
N GLU A 101 -6.13 2.10 -2.70
CA GLU A 101 -6.06 0.64 -2.73
C GLU A 101 -5.21 0.04 -1.62
N LEU A 102 -5.60 -1.16 -1.21
CA LEU A 102 -4.81 -2.05 -0.38
C LEU A 102 -4.39 -3.25 -1.22
N TRP A 103 -3.08 -3.41 -1.41
CA TRP A 103 -2.48 -4.53 -2.12
C TRP A 103 -2.01 -5.57 -1.10
N LEU A 104 -2.78 -6.65 -0.96
CA LEU A 104 -2.51 -7.72 -0.01
C LEU A 104 -1.74 -8.85 -0.68
N TYR A 105 -0.45 -9.00 -0.36
CA TYR A 105 0.36 -10.10 -0.84
C TYR A 105 -0.07 -11.41 -0.17
N LYS A 106 -0.34 -12.43 -0.98
CA LYS A 106 -0.75 -13.77 -0.54
C LYS A 106 0.35 -14.82 -0.66
N GLY A 107 1.56 -14.42 -1.09
CA GLY A 107 2.64 -15.37 -1.41
C GLY A 107 2.67 -15.74 -2.88
N GLN A 108 3.78 -16.35 -3.32
CA GLN A 108 3.94 -16.92 -4.67
C GLN A 108 3.57 -16.01 -5.84
N GLY A 109 3.80 -14.70 -5.72
CA GLY A 109 3.45 -13.73 -6.76
C GLY A 109 1.95 -13.45 -6.90
N ARG A 110 1.13 -13.85 -5.91
CA ARG A 110 -0.30 -13.56 -5.85
C ARG A 110 -0.59 -12.35 -4.97
N TRP A 111 -1.43 -11.46 -5.48
CA TRP A 111 -1.94 -10.28 -4.79
C TRP A 111 -3.45 -10.25 -4.83
N VAL A 112 -4.08 -9.82 -3.73
CA VAL A 112 -5.49 -9.44 -3.70
C VAL A 112 -5.56 -7.93 -3.61
N LEU A 113 -6.27 -7.32 -4.56
CA LEU A 113 -6.43 -5.88 -4.68
C LEU A 113 -7.79 -5.48 -4.13
N LYS A 114 -7.75 -4.61 -3.13
CA LYS A 114 -8.96 -4.06 -2.51
C LYS A 114 -9.00 -2.56 -2.72
N GLU A 115 -10.16 -2.04 -3.10
CA GLU A 115 -10.39 -0.61 -3.29
C GLU A 115 -11.16 -0.05 -2.10
N LEU A 116 -10.72 1.11 -1.60
CA LEU A 116 -11.44 1.86 -0.59
C LEU A 116 -12.64 2.56 -1.23
N ARG A 117 -13.84 2.13 -0.87
CA ARG A 117 -15.09 2.73 -1.30
C ARG A 117 -15.77 3.44 -0.15
N ARG A 118 -16.18 4.69 -0.37
CA ARG A 118 -17.03 5.44 0.56
C ARG A 118 -18.49 5.26 0.15
N GLY A 119 -19.31 4.78 1.07
CA GLY A 119 -20.75 4.65 0.90
C GLY A 119 -21.46 6.00 1.06
N ILE A 120 -22.69 6.05 0.56
CA ILE A 120 -23.56 7.25 0.56
C ILE A 120 -23.80 7.76 2.00
N ARG A 121 -23.81 6.88 3.00
CA ARG A 121 -24.00 7.21 4.42
C ARG A 121 -22.69 7.50 5.18
N GLY A 122 -21.60 7.80 4.48
CA GLY A 122 -20.32 8.17 5.08
C GLY A 122 -19.45 7.00 5.59
N GLY A 123 -19.93 5.75 5.51
CA GLY A 123 -19.13 4.57 5.86
C GLY A 123 -18.08 4.24 4.82
N ALA A 124 -16.88 3.83 5.23
CA ALA A 124 -15.82 3.36 4.34
C ALA A 124 -15.70 1.83 4.38
N LYS A 125 -15.45 1.21 3.23
CA LYS A 125 -15.18 -0.24 3.13
C LYS A 125 -14.04 -0.51 2.15
N LEU A 126 -13.30 -1.59 2.38
CA LEU A 126 -12.38 -2.16 1.39
C LEU A 126 -13.11 -3.30 0.68
N GLY A 127 -13.34 -3.15 -0.63
CA GLY A 127 -13.95 -4.17 -1.47
C GLY A 127 -12.91 -4.78 -2.41
N ASP A 128 -12.88 -6.11 -2.48
CA ASP A 128 -12.06 -6.85 -3.43
C ASP A 128 -12.57 -6.56 -4.84
N TYR A 129 -11.66 -6.23 -5.75
CA TYR A 129 -12.03 -5.92 -7.13
C TYR A 129 -11.17 -6.63 -8.16
N ALA A 130 -9.97 -7.08 -7.75
CA ALA A 130 -9.06 -7.78 -8.64
C ALA A 130 -8.06 -8.63 -7.86
N GLU A 131 -7.41 -9.55 -8.57
CA GLU A 131 -6.21 -10.23 -8.14
C GLU A 131 -5.09 -10.00 -9.14
N ILE A 132 -3.85 -10.08 -8.67
CA ILE A 132 -2.69 -10.21 -9.56
C ILE A 132 -2.15 -11.62 -9.38
N GLN A 133 -1.99 -12.35 -10.48
CA GLN A 133 -1.36 -13.66 -10.47
C GLN A 133 -0.24 -13.67 -11.49
N ARG A 134 1.01 -13.88 -11.02
CA ARG A 134 2.21 -13.92 -11.87
C ARG A 134 2.32 -12.69 -12.80
N GLY A 135 2.05 -11.50 -12.25
CA GLY A 135 2.11 -10.22 -12.97
C GLY A 135 0.86 -9.86 -13.79
N LYS A 136 -0.10 -10.79 -13.95
CA LYS A 136 -1.33 -10.55 -14.71
C LYS A 136 -2.47 -10.12 -13.82
N LEU A 137 -3.16 -9.04 -14.20
CA LEU A 137 -4.36 -8.54 -13.53
C LEU A 137 -5.58 -9.39 -13.91
N MET A 138 -6.29 -9.89 -12.91
CA MET A 138 -7.51 -10.67 -13.02
C MET A 138 -8.63 -9.91 -12.30
N LEU A 139 -9.59 -9.35 -13.03
CA LEU A 139 -10.72 -8.65 -12.41
C LEU A 139 -11.66 -9.66 -11.73
N ILE A 140 -12.05 -9.37 -10.50
CA ILE A 140 -13.11 -10.11 -9.80
C ILE A 140 -14.41 -9.43 -10.22
N GLY A 141 -15.24 -10.13 -11.00
CA GLY A 141 -16.52 -9.60 -11.46
C GLY A 141 -17.39 -9.07 -10.31
N GLU A 142 -18.19 -8.04 -10.58
CA GLU A 142 -19.19 -7.53 -9.62
C GLU A 142 -20.17 -8.65 -9.25
N GLY A 143 -19.92 -9.34 -8.14
CA GLY A 143 -20.73 -10.46 -7.67
C GLY A 143 -19.96 -11.61 -6.99
N GLY A 144 -18.63 -11.60 -6.98
CA GLY A 144 -17.84 -12.68 -6.37
C GLY A 144 -17.33 -12.38 -4.96
N LEU A 145 -18.20 -12.42 -3.95
CA LEU A 145 -17.81 -12.88 -2.61
C LEU A 145 -18.35 -14.30 -2.46
N PRO A 146 -17.59 -15.28 -1.95
CA PRO A 146 -18.22 -16.45 -1.34
C PRO A 146 -19.10 -16.03 -0.16
#